data_AF-A0A7S3CZ75-F1
#
_entry.id   AF-A0A7S3CZ75-F1
#
_cell.length_a   1.000
_cell.length_b   1.000
_cell.length_c   1.000
_cell.angle_alpha   90.00
_cell.angle_beta   90.00
_cell.angle_gamma   90.00
#
_symmetry.space_group_name_H-M   'P 1'
#
loop_
_entity.id
_entity.type
_entity.pdbx_description
1 polymer ?
#
loop_
_entity_poly.entity_id
_entity_poly.type
_entity_poly.pdbx_seq_one_letter_code
_entity_poly.pdbx_strand_id
1 'polypeptide(L)'
;AIDDNLLGAAIAMYFQLSTEDYEKLFEAPLIDETIRYFTGKSEDWRRTDTCLEYLKKADEVVNMEKERAEKYPAPGTRKLVLEGARNELLMAPQKYLLEMESSGIVHMLTSEKKEDLERVYRLYKPIEGGLDRVIQMFREYVTKCASEILRKADEANDTSSLISRLAACYGHFRGLADTCFDKNDEQVSKALLFAFSEVVNKEIRGSAGIPELLAIYCDSILRASGEKRSEEEMEIELGRAYFLISCTKDKDQLLEFYRNLMAKRFLGQKVASDDAEKNMISKLKELSGSQYTAN
;
A
#
# COMPACT_ATOMS: atom_id res chain seq x y z
N ALA A 1 44.61 -7.73 10.30
CA ALA A 1 43.36 -8.38 9.89
C ALA A 1 42.89 -9.23 11.06
N ILE A 2 41.60 -9.17 11.41
CA ILE A 2 41.01 -10.06 12.41
C ILE A 2 40.76 -11.41 11.71
N ASP A 3 41.12 -12.52 12.35
CA ASP A 3 40.80 -13.86 11.84
C ASP A 3 39.36 -14.20 12.20
N ASP A 4 38.47 -14.09 11.21
CA ASP A 4 37.03 -14.35 11.35
C ASP A 4 36.72 -15.77 11.85
N ASN A 5 37.55 -16.76 11.50
CA ASN A 5 37.35 -18.14 11.94
C ASN A 5 37.69 -18.31 13.42
N LEU A 6 38.79 -17.68 13.86
CA LEU A 6 39.19 -17.71 15.27
C LEU A 6 38.16 -16.98 16.15
N LEU A 7 37.65 -15.84 15.69
CA LEU A 7 36.62 -15.09 16.40
C LEU A 7 35.31 -15.89 16.50
N GLY A 8 34.86 -16.49 15.40
CA GLY A 8 33.67 -17.35 15.38
C GLY A 8 33.81 -18.56 16.32
N ALA A 9 34.98 -19.23 16.31
CA ALA A 9 35.25 -20.36 17.19
C ALA A 9 35.28 -19.97 18.69
N ALA A 10 35.87 -18.82 19.02
CA ALA A 10 35.92 -18.33 20.39
C ALA A 10 34.51 -17.99 20.93
N ILE A 11 33.69 -17.31 20.12
CA ILE A 11 32.30 -16.96 20.47
C ILE A 11 31.45 -18.24 20.62
N ALA A 12 31.61 -19.23 19.72
CA ALA A 12 30.91 -20.50 19.80
C ALA A 12 31.29 -21.32 21.04
N MET A 13 32.57 -21.39 21.38
CA MET A 13 33.03 -22.04 22.60
C MET A 13 32.42 -21.36 23.84
N TYR A 14 32.40 -20.03 23.86
CA TYR A 14 31.85 -19.27 24.98
C TYR A 14 30.35 -19.54 25.18
N PHE A 15 29.59 -19.55 24.07
CA PHE A 15 28.16 -19.89 24.08
C PHE A 15 27.89 -21.32 24.59
N GLN A 16 28.76 -22.29 24.26
CA GLN A 16 28.62 -23.68 24.70
C GLN A 16 28.93 -23.88 26.20
N LEU A 17 29.78 -23.03 26.79
CA LEU A 17 30.22 -23.17 28.18
C LEU A 17 29.23 -22.55 29.17
N SER A 18 28.67 -21.38 28.85
CA SER A 18 27.74 -20.67 29.73
C SER A 18 26.88 -19.69 28.92
N THR A 19 25.59 -19.95 28.82
CA THR A 19 24.64 -19.06 28.14
C THR A 19 24.49 -17.73 28.88
N GLU A 20 24.47 -17.75 30.21
CA GLU A 20 24.35 -16.54 31.03
C GLU A 20 25.56 -15.61 30.88
N ASP A 21 26.78 -16.18 30.86
CA ASP A 21 27.99 -15.38 30.67
C ASP A 21 28.10 -14.87 29.23
N TYR A 22 27.69 -15.68 28.25
CA TYR A 22 27.61 -15.25 26.84
C TYR A 22 26.70 -14.04 26.67
N GLU A 23 25.49 -14.07 27.24
CA GLU A 23 24.55 -12.96 27.16
C GLU A 23 25.12 -11.69 27.82
N LYS A 24 25.70 -11.82 29.02
CA LYS A 24 26.21 -10.67 29.78
C LYS A 24 27.50 -10.08 29.25
N LEU A 25 28.45 -10.91 28.84
CA LEU A 25 29.83 -10.50 28.54
C LEU A 25 30.10 -10.35 27.05
N PHE A 26 29.27 -10.93 26.19
CA PHE A 26 29.41 -10.81 24.74
C PHE A 26 28.18 -10.18 24.07
N GLU A 27 26.99 -10.77 24.23
CA GLU A 27 25.81 -10.31 23.49
C GLU A 27 25.42 -8.88 23.87
N ALA A 28 25.23 -8.57 25.16
CA ALA A 28 24.82 -7.24 25.58
C ALA A 28 25.82 -6.14 25.14
N PRO A 29 27.15 -6.26 25.36
CA PRO A 29 28.12 -5.30 24.83
C PRO A 29 28.12 -5.20 23.30
N LEU A 30 27.91 -6.32 22.59
CA LEU A 30 27.81 -6.33 21.13
C LEU A 30 26.60 -5.54 20.64
N ILE A 31 25.44 -5.73 21.26
CA ILE A 31 24.21 -4.99 20.91
C ILE A 31 24.39 -3.50 21.19
N ASP A 32 24.95 -3.13 22.35
CA ASP A 32 25.20 -1.73 22.71
C ASP A 32 26.12 -1.03 21.70
N GLU A 33 27.20 -1.71 21.27
CA GLU A 33 28.13 -1.15 20.29
C GLU A 33 27.52 -1.10 18.88
N THR A 34 26.72 -2.10 18.51
CA THR A 34 25.96 -2.11 17.25
C THR A 34 25.00 -0.92 17.18
N ILE A 35 24.22 -0.68 18.23
CA ILE A 35 23.32 0.47 18.33
C ILE A 35 24.12 1.77 18.19
N ARG A 36 25.15 1.96 19.03
CA ARG A 36 26.00 3.16 19.00
C ARG A 36 26.58 3.44 17.61
N TYR A 37 27.11 2.41 16.96
CA TYR A 37 27.69 2.52 15.62
C TYR A 37 26.65 2.97 14.59
N PHE A 38 25.47 2.34 14.55
CA PHE A 38 24.43 2.66 13.58
C PHE A 38 23.71 3.98 13.87
N THR A 39 23.57 4.39 15.14
CA THR A 39 23.09 5.72 15.50
C THR A 39 24.00 6.80 14.92
N GLY A 40 25.33 6.69 15.13
CA GLY A 40 26.30 7.65 14.60
C GLY A 40 26.28 7.71 13.07
N LYS A 41 26.25 6.54 12.41
CA LYS A 41 26.17 6.43 10.95
C LYS A 41 24.88 7.06 10.39
N SER A 42 23.76 6.82 11.05
CA SER A 42 22.45 7.41 10.71
C SER A 42 22.45 8.92 10.85
N GLU A 43 23.09 9.46 11.88
CA GLU A 43 23.25 10.91 12.08
C GLU A 43 24.09 11.56 10.98
N ASP A 44 25.22 10.95 10.61
CA ASP A 44 26.10 11.47 9.57
C ASP A 44 25.38 11.53 8.23
N TRP A 45 24.72 10.43 7.83
CA TRP A 45 24.00 10.37 6.56
C TRP A 45 22.83 11.34 6.51
N ARG A 46 22.07 11.51 7.59
CA ARG A 46 20.96 12.48 7.63
C ARG A 46 21.41 13.93 7.41
N ARG A 47 22.66 14.27 7.72
CA ARG A 47 23.19 15.63 7.52
C ARG A 47 23.55 15.91 6.07
N THR A 48 23.92 14.89 5.31
CA THR A 48 24.51 15.05 3.97
C THR A 48 23.61 14.54 2.84
N ASP A 49 22.81 13.52 3.10
CA ASP A 49 22.15 12.73 2.07
C ASP A 49 20.68 13.10 1.92
N THR A 50 20.15 12.92 0.71
CA THR A 50 18.71 12.85 0.48
C THR A 50 18.13 11.53 1.03
N CYS A 51 16.81 11.44 1.22
CA CYS A 51 16.15 10.21 1.64
C CYS A 51 16.49 9.02 0.71
N LEU A 52 16.57 9.27 -0.59
CA LEU A 52 16.89 8.24 -1.58
C LEU A 52 18.31 7.70 -1.44
N GLU A 53 19.28 8.59 -1.29
CA GLU A 53 20.70 8.21 -1.09
C GLU A 53 20.89 7.49 0.24
N TYR A 54 20.24 8.00 1.29
CA TYR A 54 20.22 7.39 2.61
C TYR A 54 19.71 5.94 2.53
N LEU A 55 18.53 5.73 1.94
CA LEU A 55 17.89 4.41 1.89
C LEU A 55 18.69 3.42 1.02
N LYS A 56 19.40 3.88 -0.01
CA LYS A 56 20.33 3.03 -0.78
C LYS A 56 21.49 2.55 0.10
N LYS A 57 22.14 3.47 0.82
CA LYS A 57 23.23 3.13 1.75
C LYS A 57 22.75 2.22 2.88
N ALA A 58 21.57 2.50 3.43
CA ALA A 58 20.96 1.69 4.48
C ALA A 58 20.69 0.26 4.01
N ASP A 59 20.19 0.07 2.79
CA ASP A 59 19.94 -1.25 2.21
C ASP A 59 21.22 -2.07 2.04
N GLU A 60 22.27 -1.47 1.48
CA GLU A 60 23.59 -2.13 1.36
C GLU A 60 24.11 -2.56 2.73
N VAL A 61 24.07 -1.64 3.70
CA VAL A 61 24.61 -1.88 5.04
C VAL A 61 23.79 -2.89 5.85
N VAL A 62 22.47 -2.88 5.74
CA VAL A 62 21.61 -3.89 6.39
C VAL A 62 21.87 -5.28 5.81
N ASN A 63 22.11 -5.39 4.50
CA ASN A 63 22.47 -6.68 3.88
C ASN A 63 23.85 -7.16 4.33
N MET A 64 24.85 -6.27 4.42
CA MET A 64 26.15 -6.60 4.98
C MET A 64 26.05 -7.03 6.45
N GLU A 65 25.24 -6.34 7.26
CA GLU A 65 25.05 -6.69 8.68
C GLU A 65 24.31 -8.03 8.81
N LYS A 66 23.43 -8.37 7.88
CA LYS A 66 22.79 -9.70 7.80
C LYS A 66 23.82 -10.80 7.57
N GLU A 67 24.72 -10.62 6.60
CA GLU A 67 25.82 -11.58 6.36
C GLU A 67 26.76 -11.70 7.56
N ARG A 68 27.03 -10.57 8.23
CA ARG A 68 27.83 -10.55 9.45
C ARG A 68 27.13 -11.27 10.60
N ALA A 69 25.82 -11.06 10.78
CA ALA A 69 25.05 -11.65 11.86
C ALA A 69 25.03 -13.18 11.79
N GLU A 70 25.04 -13.77 10.59
CA GLU A 70 25.11 -15.23 10.42
C GLU A 70 26.38 -15.87 11.01
N LYS A 71 27.43 -15.08 11.23
CA LYS A 71 28.67 -15.56 11.87
C LYS A 71 28.49 -15.81 13.39
N TYR A 72 27.46 -15.27 14.03
CA TYR A 72 27.22 -15.50 15.46
C TYR A 72 26.53 -16.85 15.69
N PRO A 73 26.91 -17.62 16.73
CA PRO A 73 26.38 -18.96 16.95
C PRO A 73 24.92 -18.96 17.42
N ALA A 74 24.52 -17.98 18.24
CA ALA A 74 23.20 -17.93 18.85
C ALA A 74 22.18 -17.22 17.94
N PRO A 75 21.05 -17.87 17.57
CA PRO A 75 20.01 -17.25 16.75
C PRO A 75 19.41 -15.97 17.36
N GLY A 76 19.31 -15.91 18.69
CA GLY A 76 18.86 -14.72 19.42
C GLY A 76 19.75 -13.51 19.16
N THR A 77 21.08 -13.69 19.23
CA THR A 77 22.05 -12.64 18.92
C THR A 77 21.91 -12.13 17.49
N ARG A 78 21.75 -13.04 16.51
CA ARG A 78 21.57 -12.64 15.09
C ARG A 78 20.36 -11.73 14.93
N LYS A 79 19.26 -12.11 15.57
CA LYS A 79 18.02 -11.34 15.56
C LYS A 79 18.22 -9.97 16.19
N LEU A 80 18.78 -9.91 17.41
CA LEU A 80 18.98 -8.65 18.15
C LEU A 80 19.93 -7.69 17.42
N VAL A 81 21.01 -8.19 16.81
CA VAL A 81 21.93 -7.38 16.01
C VAL A 81 21.21 -6.74 14.82
N LEU A 82 20.42 -7.53 14.09
CA LEU A 82 19.68 -7.04 12.93
C LEU A 82 18.55 -6.08 13.31
N GLU A 83 17.86 -6.35 14.41
CA GLU A 83 16.83 -5.46 14.95
C GLU A 83 17.43 -4.13 15.40
N GLY A 84 18.55 -4.15 16.13
CA GLY A 84 19.28 -2.94 16.53
C GLY A 84 19.71 -2.10 15.32
N ALA A 85 20.33 -2.74 14.32
CA ALA A 85 20.75 -2.05 13.10
C ALA A 85 19.57 -1.42 12.34
N ARG A 86 18.47 -2.18 12.16
CA ARG A 86 17.26 -1.70 11.48
C ARG A 86 16.56 -0.61 12.27
N ASN A 87 16.53 -0.69 13.60
CA ASN A 87 15.93 0.33 14.43
C ASN A 87 16.65 1.67 14.24
N GLU A 88 17.98 1.68 14.37
CA GLU A 88 18.78 2.91 14.29
C GLU A 88 18.87 3.50 12.86
N LEU A 89 18.89 2.64 11.83
CA LEU A 89 18.96 3.08 10.44
C LEU A 89 17.60 3.40 9.83
N LEU A 90 16.51 2.75 10.24
CA LEU A 90 15.24 2.84 9.54
C LEU A 90 14.11 3.40 10.41
N MET A 91 13.95 2.90 11.64
CA MET A 91 12.82 3.28 12.51
C MET A 91 13.05 4.61 13.23
N ALA A 92 14.19 4.78 13.90
CA ALA A 92 14.53 6.01 14.61
C ALA A 92 14.51 7.25 13.69
N PRO A 93 15.07 7.22 12.46
CA PRO A 93 14.99 8.35 11.54
C PRO A 93 13.74 8.32 10.64
N GLN A 94 12.84 7.34 10.77
CA GLN A 94 11.74 7.08 9.82
C GLN A 94 10.94 8.34 9.50
N LYS A 95 10.45 9.02 10.54
CA LYS A 95 9.62 10.22 10.37
C LYS A 95 10.33 11.28 9.54
N TYR A 96 11.59 11.56 9.89
CA TYR A 96 12.40 12.55 9.21
C TYR A 96 12.61 12.19 7.73
N LEU A 97 13.02 10.95 7.44
CA LEU A 97 13.33 10.49 6.08
C LEU A 97 12.10 10.46 5.19
N LEU A 98 10.99 9.89 5.68
CA LEU A 98 9.79 9.69 4.88
C LEU A 98 9.03 10.99 4.61
N GLU A 99 9.14 11.99 5.51
CA GLU A 99 8.48 13.31 5.38
C GLU A 99 9.32 14.35 4.63
N MET A 100 10.53 14.03 4.16
CA MET A 100 11.36 14.99 3.42
C MET A 100 10.64 15.49 2.15
N GLU A 101 10.49 16.80 2.00
CA GLU A 101 9.74 17.39 0.88
C GLU A 101 10.33 17.04 -0.49
N SER A 102 11.65 16.98 -0.61
CA SER A 102 12.38 16.80 -1.87
C SER A 102 12.61 15.34 -2.27
N SER A 103 12.44 14.39 -1.34
CA SER A 103 12.87 13.00 -1.56
C SER A 103 12.09 11.95 -0.76
N GLY A 104 11.15 12.34 0.10
CA GLY A 104 10.33 11.45 0.91
C GLY A 104 9.20 10.78 0.13
N ILE A 105 8.31 10.08 0.84
CA ILE A 105 7.27 9.21 0.23
C ILE A 105 6.34 9.97 -0.71
N VAL A 106 5.89 11.16 -0.32
CA VAL A 106 5.00 11.97 -1.16
C VAL A 106 5.68 12.37 -2.48
N HIS A 107 6.97 12.70 -2.43
CA HIS A 107 7.75 13.00 -3.63
C HIS A 107 7.91 11.75 -4.51
N MET A 108 8.25 10.60 -3.91
CA MET A 108 8.36 9.32 -4.65
C MET A 108 7.05 8.94 -5.34
N LEU A 109 5.90 9.11 -4.67
CA LEU A 109 4.58 8.86 -5.24
C LEU A 109 4.24 9.84 -6.36
N THR A 110 4.53 11.13 -6.18
CA THR A 110 4.21 12.17 -7.17
C THR A 110 5.09 12.07 -8.42
N SER A 111 6.35 11.68 -8.26
CA SER A 111 7.30 11.49 -9.37
C SER A 111 7.36 10.05 -9.89
N GLU A 112 6.46 9.18 -9.44
CA GLU A 112 6.39 7.76 -9.81
C GLU A 112 7.73 7.01 -9.74
N LYS A 113 8.52 7.25 -8.68
CA LYS A 113 9.82 6.58 -8.46
C LYS A 113 9.62 5.15 -7.95
N LYS A 114 9.20 4.25 -8.83
CA LYS A 114 8.80 2.87 -8.50
C LYS A 114 9.89 2.06 -7.80
N GLU A 115 11.11 2.12 -8.30
CA GLU A 115 12.27 1.41 -7.73
C GLU A 115 12.59 1.87 -6.30
N ASP A 116 12.36 3.15 -6.02
CA ASP A 116 12.60 3.72 -4.70
C ASP A 116 11.47 3.35 -3.72
N LEU A 117 10.21 3.33 -4.19
CA LEU A 117 9.07 2.83 -3.41
C LEU A 117 9.21 1.34 -3.08
N GLU A 118 9.69 0.52 -4.02
CA GLU A 118 9.99 -0.89 -3.80
C GLU A 118 11.09 -1.06 -2.75
N ARG A 119 12.15 -0.23 -2.79
CA ARG A 119 13.21 -0.25 -1.78
C ARG A 119 12.68 0.09 -0.40
N VAL A 120 11.85 1.14 -0.28
CA VAL A 120 11.18 1.47 0.98
C VAL A 120 10.41 0.25 1.50
N TYR A 121 9.56 -0.35 0.66
CA TYR A 121 8.77 -1.50 1.06
C TYR A 121 9.64 -2.66 1.54
N ARG A 122 10.68 -3.02 0.78
CA ARG A 122 11.62 -4.09 1.14
C ARG A 122 12.35 -3.85 2.45
N LEU A 123 12.73 -2.60 2.74
CA LEU A 123 13.45 -2.26 3.97
C LEU A 123 12.55 -2.27 5.20
N TYR A 124 11.33 -1.77 5.09
CA TYR A 124 10.41 -1.62 6.21
C TYR A 124 9.53 -2.86 6.45
N LYS A 125 9.23 -3.67 5.43
CA LYS A 125 8.38 -4.88 5.54
C LYS A 125 8.85 -5.89 6.62
N PRO A 126 10.16 -6.15 6.80
CA PRO A 126 10.62 -7.09 7.81
C PRO A 126 10.56 -6.57 9.25
N ILE A 127 10.24 -5.28 9.46
CA ILE A 127 10.22 -4.63 10.76
C ILE A 127 8.78 -4.57 11.25
N GLU A 128 8.54 -4.99 12.48
CA GLU A 128 7.21 -4.87 13.12
C GLU A 128 6.79 -3.40 13.19
N GLY A 129 5.59 -3.08 12.66
CA GLY A 129 5.10 -1.71 12.55
C GLY A 129 5.89 -0.82 11.56
N GLY A 130 6.88 -1.35 10.85
CA GLY A 130 7.75 -0.58 9.97
C GLY A 130 7.02 0.05 8.79
N LEU A 131 5.96 -0.60 8.29
CA LEU A 131 5.16 -0.09 7.17
C LEU A 131 4.07 0.90 7.58
N ASP A 132 3.73 1.00 8.86
CA ASP A 132 2.54 1.75 9.31
C ASP A 132 2.59 3.21 8.82
N ARG A 133 3.75 3.87 8.96
CA ARG A 133 3.93 5.25 8.49
C ARG A 133 3.91 5.35 6.96
N VAL A 134 4.54 4.40 6.26
CA VAL A 134 4.57 4.35 4.78
C VAL A 134 3.15 4.22 4.23
N ILE A 135 2.38 3.29 4.77
CA ILE A 135 0.99 3.02 4.38
C ILE A 135 0.08 4.19 4.74
N GLN A 136 0.29 4.83 5.89
CA GLN A 136 -0.43 6.05 6.25
C GLN A 136 -0.18 7.16 5.22
N MET A 137 1.07 7.45 4.88
CA MET A 137 1.40 8.50 3.90
C MET A 137 0.88 8.17 2.50
N PHE A 138 0.94 6.89 2.10
CA PHE A 138 0.32 6.42 0.86
C PHE A 138 -1.18 6.67 0.85
N ARG A 139 -1.91 6.28 1.91
CA ARG A 139 -3.35 6.54 2.06
C ARG A 139 -3.66 8.03 1.97
N GLU A 140 -2.96 8.87 2.73
CA GLU A 140 -3.16 10.33 2.76
C GLU A 140 -2.99 10.94 1.37
N TYR A 141 -1.97 10.50 0.63
CA TYR A 141 -1.72 10.93 -0.75
C TYR A 141 -2.85 10.51 -1.71
N VAL A 142 -3.27 9.24 -1.65
CA VAL A 142 -4.38 8.73 -2.48
C VAL A 142 -5.69 9.47 -2.16
N THR A 143 -6.01 9.66 -0.87
CA THR A 143 -7.19 10.43 -0.43
C THR A 143 -7.15 11.84 -0.98
N LYS A 144 -5.98 12.51 -0.95
CA LYS A 144 -5.80 13.86 -1.50
C LYS A 144 -6.08 13.88 -3.00
N CYS A 145 -5.49 12.97 -3.77
CA CYS A 145 -5.70 12.88 -5.22
C CYS A 145 -7.17 12.62 -5.58
N ALA A 146 -7.82 11.67 -4.89
CA ALA A 146 -9.22 11.37 -5.12
C ALA A 146 -10.16 12.52 -4.67
N SER A 147 -9.84 13.20 -3.56
CA SER A 147 -10.60 14.36 -3.09
C SER A 147 -10.51 15.55 -4.06
N GLU A 148 -9.36 15.75 -4.72
CA GLU A 148 -9.22 16.78 -5.75
C GLU A 148 -10.10 16.52 -6.98
N ILE A 149 -10.31 15.25 -7.35
CA ILE A 149 -11.24 14.88 -8.42
C ILE A 149 -12.67 15.26 -8.03
N LEU A 150 -13.07 14.94 -6.79
CA LEU A 150 -14.38 15.28 -6.27
C LEU A 150 -14.60 16.80 -6.22
N ARG A 151 -13.62 17.55 -5.68
CA ARG A 151 -13.66 19.01 -5.56
C ARG A 151 -13.86 19.68 -6.92
N LYS A 152 -13.09 19.26 -7.93
CA LYS A 152 -13.20 19.80 -9.30
C LYS A 152 -14.56 19.52 -9.92
N ALA A 153 -15.16 18.35 -9.66
CA ALA A 153 -16.48 18.01 -10.16
C ALA A 153 -17.59 18.85 -9.50
N ASP A 154 -17.49 19.08 -8.18
CA ASP A 154 -18.44 19.91 -7.42
C ASP A 154 -18.35 21.38 -7.85
N GLU A 155 -17.14 21.94 -8.00
CA GLU A 155 -16.93 23.32 -8.47
C GLU A 155 -17.42 23.57 -9.90
N ALA A 156 -17.25 22.58 -10.78
CA ALA A 156 -17.73 22.67 -12.17
C ALA A 156 -19.22 22.33 -12.33
N ASN A 157 -19.87 21.81 -11.27
CA ASN A 157 -21.22 21.24 -11.32
C ASN A 157 -21.37 20.18 -12.45
N ASP A 158 -20.30 19.41 -12.70
CA ASP A 158 -20.24 18.36 -13.73
C ASP A 158 -19.79 17.03 -13.12
N THR A 159 -20.77 16.17 -12.86
CA THR A 159 -20.57 14.82 -12.32
C THR A 159 -20.54 13.73 -13.39
N SER A 160 -20.71 14.08 -14.68
CA SER A 160 -20.83 13.10 -15.78
C SER A 160 -19.62 12.16 -15.90
N SER A 161 -18.43 12.68 -15.62
CA SER A 161 -17.15 11.96 -15.67
C SER A 161 -16.52 11.75 -14.29
N LEU A 162 -17.26 11.97 -13.20
CA LEU A 162 -16.72 11.83 -11.85
C LEU A 162 -16.30 10.40 -11.55
N ILE A 163 -17.21 9.43 -11.76
CA ILE A 163 -16.95 8.04 -11.43
C ILE A 163 -15.85 7.44 -12.32
N SER A 164 -15.83 7.77 -13.61
CA SER A 164 -14.75 7.31 -14.51
C SER A 164 -13.38 7.86 -14.10
N ARG A 165 -13.30 9.13 -13.67
CA ARG A 165 -12.06 9.72 -13.13
C ARG A 165 -11.64 9.05 -11.81
N LEU A 166 -12.57 8.76 -10.92
CA LEU A 166 -12.28 8.03 -9.67
C LEU A 166 -11.83 6.58 -9.94
N ALA A 167 -12.46 5.90 -10.90
CA ALA A 167 -12.11 4.55 -11.31
C ALA A 167 -10.69 4.50 -11.93
N ALA A 168 -10.36 5.47 -12.78
CA ALA A 168 -9.03 5.62 -13.34
C ALA A 168 -7.97 5.93 -12.25
N CYS A 169 -8.31 6.80 -11.28
CA CYS A 169 -7.47 7.09 -10.12
C CYS A 169 -7.18 5.83 -9.30
N TYR A 170 -8.22 5.03 -9.01
CA TYR A 170 -8.04 3.74 -8.34
C TYR A 170 -7.17 2.79 -9.17
N GLY A 171 -7.42 2.67 -10.47
CA GLY A 171 -6.63 1.83 -11.37
C GLY A 171 -5.14 2.21 -11.40
N HIS A 172 -4.84 3.51 -11.40
CA HIS A 172 -3.47 4.03 -11.33
C HIS A 172 -2.78 3.64 -10.03
N PHE A 173 -3.38 3.96 -8.87
CA PHE A 173 -2.79 3.63 -7.58
C PHE A 173 -2.74 2.14 -7.28
N ARG A 174 -3.71 1.36 -7.76
CA ARG A 174 -3.68 -0.10 -7.67
C ARG A 174 -2.52 -0.67 -8.50
N GLY A 175 -2.34 -0.20 -9.74
CA GLY A 175 -1.22 -0.60 -10.58
C GLY A 175 0.14 -0.20 -9.99
N LEU A 176 0.24 0.99 -9.40
CA LEU A 176 1.43 1.43 -8.68
C LEU A 176 1.72 0.52 -7.48
N ALA A 177 0.70 0.22 -6.67
CA ALA A 177 0.81 -0.68 -5.54
C ALA A 177 1.23 -2.09 -5.96
N ASP A 178 0.62 -2.65 -7.00
CA ASP A 178 0.94 -3.99 -7.53
C ASP A 178 2.37 -4.08 -8.10
N THR A 179 2.99 -2.93 -8.43
CA THR A 179 4.37 -2.85 -8.92
C THR A 179 5.37 -2.65 -7.78
N CYS A 180 5.06 -1.78 -6.81
CA CYS A 180 6.03 -1.35 -5.80
C CYS A 180 5.89 -2.11 -4.46
N PHE A 181 4.74 -2.73 -4.22
CA PHE A 181 4.41 -3.46 -3.00
C PHE A 181 4.00 -4.90 -3.34
N ASP A 182 3.91 -5.76 -2.32
CA ASP A 182 3.35 -7.09 -2.52
C ASP A 182 1.87 -6.97 -2.90
N LYS A 183 1.47 -7.65 -3.99
CA LYS A 183 0.11 -7.59 -4.56
C LYS A 183 -0.97 -8.00 -3.56
N ASN A 184 -0.60 -8.88 -2.63
CA ASN A 184 -1.48 -9.43 -1.61
C ASN A 184 -1.30 -8.73 -0.25
N ASP A 185 -0.59 -7.60 -0.18
CA ASP A 185 -0.43 -6.87 1.06
C ASP A 185 -1.77 -6.30 1.54
N GLU A 186 -2.25 -6.84 2.67
CA GLU A 186 -3.52 -6.46 3.25
C GLU A 186 -3.52 -5.01 3.76
N GLN A 187 -2.39 -4.49 4.24
CA GLN A 187 -2.31 -3.11 4.72
C GLN A 187 -2.47 -2.12 3.56
N VAL A 188 -1.81 -2.40 2.43
CA VAL A 188 -1.93 -1.60 1.20
C VAL A 188 -3.36 -1.64 0.66
N SER A 189 -3.96 -2.83 0.62
CA SER A 189 -5.33 -3.00 0.13
C SER A 189 -6.35 -2.27 1.02
N LYS A 190 -6.18 -2.34 2.36
CA LYS A 190 -6.98 -1.58 3.33
C LYS A 190 -6.78 -0.08 3.18
N ALA A 191 -5.55 0.39 2.94
CA ALA A 191 -5.27 1.81 2.74
C ALA A 191 -6.00 2.38 1.53
N LEU A 192 -6.02 1.66 0.40
CA LEU A 192 -6.82 2.03 -0.78
C LEU A 192 -8.31 2.06 -0.44
N LEU A 193 -8.82 1.00 0.22
CA LEU A 193 -10.23 0.92 0.62
C LEU A 193 -10.62 2.12 1.49
N PHE A 194 -9.84 2.45 2.52
CA PHE A 194 -10.11 3.60 3.38
C PHE A 194 -10.03 4.92 2.63
N ALA A 195 -9.00 5.13 1.80
CA ALA A 195 -8.84 6.36 1.04
C ALA A 195 -10.03 6.65 0.13
N PHE A 196 -10.49 5.65 -0.63
CA PHE A 196 -11.65 5.81 -1.51
C PHE A 196 -12.95 5.88 -0.73
N SER A 197 -13.12 5.12 0.36
CA SER A 197 -14.31 5.21 1.23
C SER A 197 -14.50 6.60 1.82
N GLU A 198 -13.43 7.31 2.16
CA GLU A 198 -13.53 8.71 2.63
C GLU A 198 -14.02 9.67 1.54
N VAL A 199 -13.78 9.37 0.27
CA VAL A 199 -14.12 10.25 -0.84
C VAL A 199 -15.50 9.93 -1.42
N VAL A 200 -15.81 8.66 -1.68
CA VAL A 200 -17.07 8.26 -2.33
C VAL A 200 -18.30 8.46 -1.44
N ASN A 201 -18.10 8.61 -0.12
CA ASN A 201 -19.19 8.85 0.83
C ASN A 201 -19.34 10.33 1.22
N LYS A 202 -18.68 11.25 0.50
CA LYS A 202 -18.90 12.70 0.66
C LYS A 202 -20.08 13.13 -0.22
N GLU A 203 -20.88 14.05 0.31
CA GLU A 203 -21.96 14.68 -0.45
C GLU A 203 -21.41 15.63 -1.51
N ILE A 204 -22.07 15.65 -2.67
CA ILE A 204 -21.81 16.58 -3.77
C ILE A 204 -23.06 17.45 -3.91
N ARG A 205 -22.89 18.76 -4.05
CA ARG A 205 -24.04 19.67 -4.11
C ARG A 205 -24.75 19.51 -5.45
N GLY A 206 -26.09 19.58 -5.43
CA GLY A 206 -26.91 19.81 -6.63
C GLY A 206 -26.92 18.74 -7.72
N SER A 207 -26.42 17.52 -7.46
CA SER A 207 -26.32 16.45 -8.47
C SER A 207 -26.78 15.09 -7.96
N ALA A 208 -26.90 14.12 -8.89
CA ALA A 208 -27.14 12.72 -8.60
C ALA A 208 -26.14 12.21 -7.56
N GLY A 209 -26.63 11.48 -6.55
CA GLY A 209 -25.76 10.91 -5.52
C GLY A 209 -24.75 9.93 -6.12
N ILE A 210 -23.60 9.77 -5.47
CA ILE A 210 -22.57 8.78 -5.86
C ILE A 210 -23.17 7.38 -6.14
N PRO A 211 -24.15 6.87 -5.36
CA PRO A 211 -24.82 5.60 -5.67
C PRO A 211 -25.45 5.53 -7.07
N GLU A 212 -26.15 6.59 -7.49
CA GLU A 212 -26.78 6.69 -8.80
C GLU A 212 -25.72 6.78 -9.90
N LEU A 213 -24.71 7.63 -9.71
CA LEU A 213 -23.62 7.82 -10.67
C LEU A 213 -22.82 6.52 -10.91
N LEU A 214 -22.57 5.74 -9.86
CA LEU A 214 -21.92 4.42 -9.97
C LEU A 214 -22.78 3.44 -10.78
N ALA A 215 -24.09 3.41 -10.53
CA ALA A 215 -25.02 2.58 -11.29
C ALA A 215 -25.07 2.98 -12.77
N ILE A 216 -25.08 4.28 -13.07
CA ILE A 216 -25.02 4.83 -14.44
C ILE A 216 -23.70 4.44 -15.12
N TYR A 217 -22.57 4.54 -14.40
CA TYR A 217 -21.27 4.16 -14.94
C TYR A 217 -21.22 2.67 -15.30
N CYS A 218 -21.72 1.79 -14.42
CA CYS A 218 -21.83 0.35 -14.73
C CYS A 218 -22.74 0.10 -15.95
N ASP A 219 -23.90 0.77 -16.01
CA ASP A 219 -24.81 0.68 -17.17
C ASP A 219 -24.12 1.13 -18.46
N SER A 220 -23.31 2.19 -18.42
CA SER A 220 -22.57 2.68 -19.58
C SER A 220 -21.53 1.68 -20.11
N ILE A 221 -20.99 0.81 -19.25
CA ILE A 221 -20.06 -0.25 -19.63
C ILE A 221 -20.80 -1.45 -20.22
N LEU A 222 -21.91 -1.84 -19.59
CA LEU A 222 -22.68 -3.03 -19.96
C LEU A 222 -23.63 -2.80 -21.13
N ARG A 223 -23.90 -1.55 -21.50
CA ARG A 223 -24.80 -1.21 -22.61
C ARG A 223 -24.08 -1.36 -23.95
N ALA A 224 -24.73 -2.04 -24.88
CA ALA A 224 -24.30 -2.10 -26.27
C ALA A 224 -24.27 -0.67 -26.84
N SER A 225 -23.06 -0.15 -27.04
CA SER A 225 -22.80 1.12 -27.72
C SER A 225 -22.13 0.84 -29.07
N GLY A 226 -22.08 1.83 -29.97
CA GLY A 226 -21.46 1.67 -31.28
C GLY A 226 -19.95 1.41 -31.23
N GLU A 227 -19.29 1.74 -30.12
CA GLU A 227 -17.89 1.40 -29.85
C GLU A 227 -17.80 0.00 -29.22
N LYS A 228 -17.15 -0.93 -29.92
CA LYS A 228 -16.87 -2.26 -29.39
C LYS A 228 -15.73 -2.17 -28.38
N ARG A 229 -16.03 -2.41 -27.10
CA ARG A 229 -15.04 -2.73 -26.07
C ARG A 229 -14.75 -4.23 -26.10
N SER A 230 -13.51 -4.61 -25.83
CA SER A 230 -13.18 -6.02 -25.59
C SER A 230 -13.78 -6.50 -24.27
N GLU A 231 -13.96 -7.81 -24.12
CA GLU A 231 -14.43 -8.39 -22.86
C GLU A 231 -13.45 -8.12 -21.71
N GLU A 232 -12.15 -8.15 -22.00
CA GLU A 232 -11.07 -7.86 -21.05
C GLU A 232 -11.12 -6.42 -20.53
N GLU A 233 -11.32 -5.44 -21.41
CA GLU A 233 -11.49 -4.04 -21.01
C GLU A 233 -12.74 -3.83 -20.17
N MET A 234 -13.85 -4.49 -20.52
CA MET A 234 -15.07 -4.44 -19.72
C MET A 234 -14.85 -5.03 -18.33
N GLU A 235 -14.15 -6.16 -18.22
CA GLU A 235 -13.86 -6.78 -16.94
C GLU A 235 -12.99 -5.89 -16.04
N ILE A 236 -11.96 -5.24 -16.60
CA ILE A 236 -11.10 -4.29 -15.88
C ILE A 236 -11.92 -3.11 -15.35
N GLU A 237 -12.72 -2.48 -16.20
CA GLU A 237 -13.53 -1.31 -15.83
C GLU A 237 -14.63 -1.67 -14.82
N LEU A 238 -15.29 -2.82 -15.00
CA LEU A 238 -16.27 -3.34 -14.02
C LEU A 238 -15.60 -3.73 -12.71
N GLY A 239 -14.35 -4.22 -12.73
CA GLY A 239 -13.54 -4.45 -11.53
C GLY A 239 -13.27 -3.18 -10.74
N ARG A 240 -12.92 -2.08 -11.44
CA ARG A 240 -12.74 -0.76 -10.82
C ARG A 240 -14.06 -0.20 -10.28
N ALA A 241 -15.15 -0.34 -11.03
CA ALA A 241 -16.47 0.04 -10.58
C ALA A 241 -16.87 -0.75 -9.32
N TYR A 242 -16.68 -2.06 -9.32
CA TYR A 242 -16.93 -2.95 -8.20
C TYR A 242 -16.17 -2.52 -6.93
N PHE A 243 -14.89 -2.18 -7.06
CA PHE A 243 -14.11 -1.64 -5.95
C PHE A 243 -14.74 -0.37 -5.38
N LEU A 244 -15.09 0.61 -6.23
CA LEU A 244 -15.74 1.84 -5.77
C LEU A 244 -17.09 1.56 -5.09
N ILE A 245 -17.88 0.62 -5.59
CA ILE A 245 -19.14 0.18 -4.97
C ILE A 245 -18.87 -0.39 -3.57
N SER A 246 -17.81 -1.20 -3.40
CA SER A 246 -17.43 -1.76 -2.11
C SER A 246 -17.12 -0.68 -1.06
N CYS A 247 -16.61 0.48 -1.50
CA CYS A 247 -16.31 1.66 -0.68
C CYS A 247 -17.56 2.47 -0.27
N THR A 248 -18.70 2.28 -0.93
CA THR A 248 -19.94 3.04 -0.64
C THR A 248 -20.67 2.50 0.59
N LYS A 249 -21.27 3.41 1.37
CA LYS A 249 -22.17 3.06 2.49
C LYS A 249 -23.58 2.74 2.01
N ASP A 250 -24.10 3.52 1.06
CA ASP A 250 -25.48 3.43 0.58
C ASP A 250 -25.67 2.36 -0.51
N LYS A 251 -25.24 1.13 -0.21
CA LYS A 251 -25.28 0.00 -1.16
C LYS A 251 -26.70 -0.34 -1.58
N ASP A 252 -27.68 -0.23 -0.69
CA ASP A 252 -29.08 -0.55 -1.02
C ASP A 252 -29.65 0.41 -2.07
N GLN A 253 -29.37 1.70 -1.92
CA GLN A 253 -29.75 2.72 -2.89
C GLN A 253 -29.07 2.48 -4.24
N LEU A 254 -27.77 2.16 -4.23
CA LEU A 254 -27.03 1.80 -5.44
C LEU A 254 -27.65 0.59 -6.16
N LEU A 255 -27.98 -0.46 -5.40
CA LEU A 255 -28.57 -1.68 -5.93
C LEU A 255 -29.95 -1.43 -6.53
N GLU A 256 -30.75 -0.52 -5.96
CA GLU A 256 -32.02 -0.11 -6.53
C GLU A 256 -31.83 0.60 -7.89
N PHE A 257 -30.93 1.58 -7.97
CA PHE A 257 -30.59 2.23 -9.24
C PHE A 257 -30.06 1.24 -10.28
N TYR A 258 -29.17 0.33 -9.88
CA TYR A 258 -28.64 -0.70 -10.75
C TYR A 258 -29.74 -1.61 -11.30
N ARG A 259 -30.66 -2.11 -10.45
CA ARG A 259 -31.80 -2.95 -10.87
C ARG A 259 -32.69 -2.23 -11.88
N ASN A 260 -32.99 -0.96 -11.65
CA ASN A 260 -33.80 -0.15 -12.55
C ASN A 260 -33.15 0.05 -13.91
N LEU A 261 -31.84 0.32 -13.97
CA LEU A 261 -31.09 0.46 -15.22
C LEU A 261 -30.95 -0.87 -15.94
N MET A 262 -30.65 -1.94 -15.20
CA MET A 262 -30.60 -3.31 -15.70
C MET A 262 -31.92 -3.70 -16.38
N ALA A 263 -33.07 -3.49 -15.73
CA ALA A 263 -34.38 -3.78 -16.32
C ALA A 263 -34.61 -3.04 -17.64
N LYS A 264 -34.26 -1.73 -17.70
CA LYS A 264 -34.34 -0.93 -18.94
C LYS A 264 -33.44 -1.48 -20.04
N ARG A 265 -32.22 -1.90 -19.71
CA ARG A 265 -31.26 -2.47 -20.67
C ARG A 265 -31.73 -3.81 -21.23
N PHE A 266 -32.30 -4.68 -20.39
CA PHE A 266 -32.90 -5.95 -20.80
C PHE A 266 -34.12 -5.77 -21.69
N LEU A 267 -35.07 -4.90 -21.29
CA LEU A 267 -36.28 -4.62 -22.09
C LEU A 267 -35.95 -4.00 -23.44
N GLY A 268 -34.88 -3.20 -23.52
CA GLY A 268 -34.41 -2.58 -24.75
C GLY A 268 -33.51 -3.47 -25.63
N GLN A 269 -33.16 -4.69 -25.18
CA GLN A 269 -32.18 -5.56 -25.83
C GLN A 269 -30.83 -4.87 -26.13
N LYS A 270 -30.38 -3.98 -25.24
CA LYS A 270 -29.13 -3.21 -25.39
C LYS A 270 -27.99 -3.75 -24.52
N VAL A 271 -27.85 -5.06 -24.38
CA VAL A 271 -26.78 -5.68 -23.58
C VAL A 271 -25.54 -5.90 -24.45
N ALA A 272 -24.37 -5.46 -23.98
CA ALA A 272 -23.11 -5.62 -24.70
C ALA A 272 -22.54 -7.04 -24.60
N SER A 273 -22.61 -7.65 -23.41
CA SER A 273 -22.18 -9.02 -23.13
C SER A 273 -22.98 -9.60 -21.97
N ASP A 274 -23.64 -10.74 -22.20
CA ASP A 274 -24.42 -11.46 -21.18
C ASP A 274 -23.51 -12.01 -20.06
N ASP A 275 -22.27 -12.36 -20.39
CA ASP A 275 -21.34 -12.94 -19.42
C ASP A 275 -20.73 -11.86 -18.51
N ALA A 276 -20.43 -10.68 -19.06
CA ALA A 276 -20.04 -9.51 -18.26
C ALA A 276 -21.16 -9.10 -17.28
N GLU A 277 -22.42 -9.13 -17.75
CA GLU A 277 -23.60 -8.86 -16.92
C GLU A 277 -23.72 -9.87 -15.76
N LYS A 278 -23.64 -11.17 -16.05
CA LYS A 278 -23.70 -12.22 -15.02
C LYS A 278 -22.56 -12.08 -14.00
N ASN A 279 -21.34 -11.79 -14.46
CA ASN A 279 -20.19 -11.58 -13.58
C ASN A 279 -20.44 -10.41 -12.62
N MET A 280 -20.90 -9.27 -13.15
CA MET A 280 -21.21 -8.09 -12.33
C MET A 280 -22.32 -8.38 -11.31
N ILE A 281 -23.38 -9.10 -11.70
CA ILE A 281 -24.43 -9.51 -10.78
C ILE A 281 -23.89 -10.42 -9.67
N SER A 282 -22.97 -11.35 -9.98
CA SER A 282 -22.35 -12.21 -8.98
C SER A 282 -21.58 -11.38 -7.94
N LYS A 283 -20.74 -10.46 -8.41
CA LYS A 283 -20.00 -9.52 -7.57
C LYS A 283 -20.91 -8.69 -6.67
N LEU A 284 -21.99 -8.13 -7.22
CA LEU A 284 -22.96 -7.35 -6.43
C LEU A 284 -23.69 -8.19 -5.38
N LYS A 285 -23.97 -9.47 -5.67
CA LYS A 285 -24.56 -10.40 -4.68
C LYS A 285 -23.61 -10.65 -3.52
N GLU A 286 -22.32 -10.80 -3.76
CA GLU A 286 -21.30 -10.98 -2.71
C GLU A 286 -21.27 -9.77 -1.75
N LEU A 287 -21.36 -8.55 -2.28
CA LEU A 287 -21.43 -7.33 -1.47
C LEU A 287 -22.73 -7.18 -0.67
N SER A 288 -23.82 -7.75 -1.17
CA SER A 288 -25.12 -7.75 -0.50
C SER A 288 -25.22 -8.82 0.59
N GLY A 289 -24.59 -9.99 0.37
CA GLY A 289 -24.60 -11.12 1.30
C GLY A 289 -23.67 -10.95 2.51
N SER A 290 -22.64 -10.12 2.39
CA SER A 290 -21.68 -9.84 3.47
C SER A 290 -22.23 -8.90 4.56
N GLN A 291 -23.44 -8.35 4.40
CA GLN A 291 -24.16 -7.66 5.49
C GLN A 291 -24.60 -8.59 6.64
N TYR A 292 -24.49 -9.92 6.50
CA TYR A 292 -24.91 -10.86 7.55
C TYR A 292 -23.79 -11.40 8.47
N THR A 293 -22.53 -10.98 8.30
CA THR A 293 -21.40 -11.52 9.09
C THR A 293 -20.43 -10.49 9.65
N ALA A 294 -20.88 -9.26 9.90
CA ALA A 294 -20.09 -8.28 10.66
C ALA A 294 -20.90 -7.73 11.83
N ASN A 295 -21.04 -8.56 12.86
CA ASN A 295 -21.24 -8.16 14.26
C ASN A 295 -20.03 -8.65 15.05
#